data_AF-A0A1F2RM37-F1
#
_entry.id   AF-A0A1F2RM37-F1
#
_cell.length_a   1.000
_cell.length_b   1.000
_cell.length_c   1.000
_cell.angle_alpha   90.00
_cell.angle_beta   90.00
_cell.angle_gamma   90.00
#
_symmetry.space_group_name_H-M   'P 1'
#
loop_
_entity.id
_entity.type
_entity.pdbx_description
1 polymer ?
#
loop_
_entity_poly.entity_id
_entity_poly.type
_entity_poly.pdbx_seq_one_letter_code
_entity_poly.pdbx_strand_id
1 'polypeptide(L)'
;MEIHLTPEQQAFIEQGVRNGRFASSDDAMREAVTLLETRERELAQTRAFVREGLDDLDAGRYEEYTDESLHELFDGIKRRGRERLAAEEPPKH
;
A
#
# COMPACT_ATOMS: atom_id res chain seq x y z
N MET A 1 10.05 -29.51 5.06
CA MET A 1 9.49 -28.69 6.15
C MET A 1 8.09 -29.19 6.37
N GLU A 2 7.75 -29.61 7.58
CA GLU A 2 6.40 -30.07 7.92
C GLU A 2 5.64 -28.88 8.52
N ILE A 3 4.46 -28.57 7.98
CA ILE A 3 3.63 -27.44 8.41
C ILE A 3 2.42 -28.01 9.13
N HIS A 4 2.26 -27.67 10.40
CA HIS A 4 1.11 -28.08 11.20
C HIS A 4 0.04 -26.98 11.14
N LEU A 5 -1.09 -27.30 10.52
CA LEU A 5 -2.26 -26.43 10.48
C LEU A 5 -3.13 -26.66 11.71
N THR A 6 -3.82 -25.61 12.15
CA THR A 6 -4.90 -25.80 13.14
C THR A 6 -6.06 -26.55 12.50
N PRO A 7 -6.91 -27.24 13.29
CA PRO A 7 -8.10 -27.92 12.76
C PRO A 7 -8.99 -26.99 11.93
N GLU A 8 -9.11 -25.73 12.32
CA GLU A 8 -9.91 -24.72 11.63
C GLU A 8 -9.30 -24.33 10.28
N GLN A 9 -7.98 -24.16 10.21
CA GLN A 9 -7.27 -23.87 8.97
C GLN A 9 -7.40 -25.03 7.98
N GLN A 10 -7.28 -26.26 8.47
CA GLN A 10 -7.45 -27.45 7.66
C GLN A 10 -8.88 -27.55 7.12
N ALA A 11 -9.90 -27.36 7.97
CA ALA A 11 -11.29 -27.35 7.55
C ALA A 11 -11.58 -26.25 6.51
N PHE A 12 -10.98 -25.06 6.68
CA PHE A 12 -11.11 -23.95 5.73
C PHE A 12 -10.53 -24.31 4.35
N ILE A 13 -9.32 -24.87 4.30
CA ILE A 13 -8.68 -25.30 3.05
C ILE A 13 -9.48 -26.41 2.38
N GLU A 14 -9.85 -27.45 3.13
CA GLU A 14 -10.63 -28.57 2.60
C GLU A 14 -11.97 -28.11 2.03
N GLN A 15 -12.67 -27.19 2.70
CA GLN A 15 -13.91 -26.63 2.19
C GLN A 15 -13.68 -25.81 0.92
N GLY A 16 -12.59 -25.04 0.87
CA GLY A 16 -12.19 -24.28 -0.32
C GLY A 16 -11.90 -25.17 -1.53
N VAL A 17 -11.21 -26.29 -1.32
CA VAL A 17 -10.95 -27.28 -2.37
C VAL A 17 -12.23 -27.98 -2.81
N ARG A 18 -13.05 -28.45 -1.86
CA ARG A 18 -14.35 -29.11 -2.15
C ARG A 18 -15.29 -28.21 -2.97
N ASN A 19 -15.26 -26.91 -2.72
CA ASN A 19 -16.09 -25.93 -3.43
C ASN A 19 -15.45 -25.43 -4.74
N GLY A 20 -14.27 -25.93 -5.11
CA GLY A 20 -13.55 -25.54 -6.32
C GLY A 20 -12.92 -24.14 -6.27
N ARG A 21 -12.82 -23.51 -5.09
CA ARG A 21 -12.10 -22.24 -4.91
C ARG A 21 -10.60 -22.42 -5.09
N PHE A 22 -10.06 -23.55 -4.62
CA PHE A 22 -8.66 -23.93 -4.79
C PHE A 22 -8.59 -25.27 -5.52
N ALA A 23 -7.63 -25.44 -6.42
CA ALA A 23 -7.45 -26.70 -7.13
C ALA A 23 -6.85 -27.81 -6.23
N SER A 24 -6.07 -27.42 -5.23
CA SER A 24 -5.48 -28.31 -4.22
C SER A 24 -5.21 -27.57 -2.91
N SER A 25 -4.88 -28.33 -1.85
CA SER A 25 -4.41 -27.75 -0.59
C SER A 25 -3.10 -26.99 -0.77
N ASP A 26 -2.20 -27.46 -1.64
CA ASP A 26 -0.92 -26.81 -1.93
C ASP A 26 -1.11 -25.46 -2.62
N ASP A 27 -2.10 -25.35 -3.51
CA ASP A 27 -2.45 -24.08 -4.14
C ASP A 27 -3.01 -23.08 -3.12
N ALA A 28 -3.88 -23.53 -2.22
CA ALA A 28 -4.41 -22.70 -1.14
C ALA A 28 -3.29 -22.18 -0.22
N MET A 29 -2.32 -23.04 0.11
CA MET A 29 -1.17 -22.66 0.93
C MET A 29 -0.25 -21.67 0.21
N ARG A 30 0.01 -21.87 -1.09
CA ARG A 30 0.81 -20.94 -1.90
C ARG A 30 0.16 -19.56 -1.97
N GLU A 31 -1.16 -19.51 -2.15
CA GLU A 31 -1.91 -18.25 -2.15
C GLU A 31 -1.82 -17.56 -0.78
N ALA A 32 -2.01 -18.31 0.32
CA ALA A 32 -1.89 -17.78 1.67
C ALA A 32 -0.50 -17.18 1.94
N VAL A 33 0.58 -17.85 1.53
CA VAL A 33 1.95 -17.33 1.67
C VAL A 33 2.16 -16.10 0.79
N THR A 34 1.68 -16.10 -0.46
CA THR A 34 1.77 -14.94 -1.35
C THR A 34 1.08 -13.71 -0.75
N LEU A 35 -0.09 -13.89 -0.14
CA LEU A 35 -0.81 -12.81 0.54
C LEU A 35 -0.04 -12.30 1.75
N LEU A 36 0.56 -13.20 2.54
CA LEU A 36 1.41 -12.83 3.67
C LEU A 36 2.65 -12.05 3.22
N GLU A 37 3.35 -12.51 2.20
CA GLU A 37 4.53 -11.83 1.64
C GLU A 37 4.18 -10.43 1.13
N THR A 38 3.03 -10.29 0.47
CA THR A 38 2.54 -9.00 -0.01
C THR A 38 2.29 -8.04 1.15
N ARG A 39 1.57 -8.51 2.17
CA ARG A 39 1.29 -7.73 3.38
C ARG A 39 2.57 -7.30 4.11
N GLU A 40 3.54 -8.21 4.26
CA GLU A 40 4.81 -7.91 4.93
C GLU A 40 5.62 -6.89 4.13
N ARG A 41 5.61 -6.97 2.79
CA ARG A 41 6.27 -5.99 1.92
C ARG A 41 5.64 -4.61 2.04
N GLU A 42 4.31 -4.51 1.99
CA GLU A 42 3.58 -3.25 2.17
C GLU A 42 3.85 -2.62 3.55
N LEU A 43 3.89 -3.45 4.59
CA LEU A 43 4.18 -3.01 5.94
C LEU A 43 5.64 -2.53 6.08
N ALA A 44 6.59 -3.22 5.45
CA ALA A 44 7.99 -2.79 5.42
C ALA A 44 8.14 -1.45 4.69
N GLN A 45 7.45 -1.26 3.56
CA GLN A 45 7.44 0.00 2.83
C GLN A 45 6.83 1.14 3.64
N THR A 46 5.69 0.88 4.29
CA THR A 46 5.03 1.87 5.16
C THR A 46 5.95 2.28 6.32
N ARG A 47 6.61 1.32 6.97
CA ARG A 47 7.60 1.59 8.02
C ARG A 47 8.79 2.40 7.51
N ALA A 48 9.23 2.15 6.27
CA ALA A 48 10.31 2.92 5.66
C ALA A 48 9.91 4.39 5.46
N PHE A 49 8.72 4.66 4.91
CA PHE A 49 8.22 6.03 4.74
C PHE A 49 8.03 6.76 6.07
N VAL A 50 7.51 6.08 7.09
CA VAL A 50 7.39 6.68 8.43
C VAL A 50 8.77 7.05 8.98
N ARG A 51 9.76 6.16 8.83
CA ARG A 51 11.12 6.44 9.31
C ARG A 51 11.78 7.59 8.55
N GLU A 52 11.61 7.66 7.24
CA GLU A 52 12.07 8.80 6.43
C GLU A 52 11.47 10.12 6.95
N GLY A 53 10.16 10.14 7.22
CA GLY A 53 9.50 11.32 7.79
C GLY A 53 10.01 11.69 9.18
N LEU A 54 10.32 10.72 10.03
CA LEU A 54 10.93 10.97 11.34
C LEU A 54 12.35 11.54 11.20
N ASP A 55 13.15 10.99 10.28
CA ASP A 55 14.50 11.47 9.99
C ASP A 55 14.48 12.89 9.39
N ASP A 56 13.45 13.24 8.61
CA ASP A 56 13.19 14.60 8.14
C ASP A 56 12.86 15.56 9.29
N LEU A 57 12.00 15.14 10.23
CA LEU A 57 11.66 15.93 11.41
C LEU A 57 12.90 16.20 12.29
N ASP A 58 13.69 15.16 12.59
CA ASP A 58 14.92 15.28 13.39
C ASP A 58 15.96 16.18 12.73
N ALA A 59 16.01 16.20 11.39
CA ALA A 59 16.90 17.05 10.62
C ALA A 59 16.35 18.47 10.37
N GLY A 60 15.15 18.80 10.87
CA GLY A 60 14.50 20.08 10.65
C GLY A 60 13.99 20.31 9.23
N ARG A 61 13.84 19.25 8.42
CA ARG A 61 13.28 19.28 7.06
C ARG A 61 11.76 19.20 7.09
N TYR A 62 11.12 20.14 7.77
CA TYR A 62 9.68 20.23 7.85
C TYR A 62 9.21 21.68 7.79
N GLU A 63 7.93 21.86 7.46
CA GLU A 63 7.25 23.15 7.50
C GLU A 63 6.06 23.05 8.44
N GLU A 64 5.84 24.10 9.23
CA GLU A 64 4.65 24.22 10.08
C GLU A 64 3.55 24.94 9.31
N TYR A 65 2.32 24.43 9.41
CA TYR A 65 1.16 25.03 8.78
C TYR A 65 0.12 25.41 9.82
N THR A 66 -0.35 26.65 9.75
CA THR A 66 -1.63 27.10 10.30
C THR A 66 -2.76 26.78 9.32
N ASP A 67 -4.02 26.82 9.78
CA ASP A 67 -5.19 26.63 8.90
C ASP A 67 -5.15 27.52 7.65
N GLU A 68 -4.75 28.79 7.82
CA GLU A 68 -4.66 29.75 6.71
C GLU A 68 -3.53 29.38 5.72
N SER A 69 -2.32 29.10 6.21
CA SER A 69 -1.21 28.69 5.35
C SER A 69 -1.43 27.32 4.67
N LEU A 70 -2.22 26.44 5.30
CA LEU A 70 -2.58 25.15 4.74
C LEU A 70 -3.52 25.31 3.53
N HIS A 71 -4.46 26.26 3.58
CA HIS A 71 -5.29 26.62 2.44
C HIS A 71 -4.44 27.15 1.27
N GLU A 72 -3.48 28.04 1.55
CA GLU A 72 -2.55 28.57 0.54
C GLU A 72 -1.71 27.46 -0.09
N LEU A 73 -1.21 26.52 0.71
CA LEU A 73 -0.47 25.34 0.24
C LEU A 73 -1.33 24.54 -0.76
N PHE A 74 -2.57 24.20 -0.38
CA PHE A 74 -3.46 23.42 -1.25
C PHE A 74 -3.79 24.15 -2.55
N ASP A 75 -4.01 25.45 -2.52
CA ASP A 75 -4.27 26.24 -3.73
C ASP A 75 -3.04 26.33 -4.61
N GLY A 76 -1.85 26.44 -4.02
CA GLY A 76 -0.57 26.33 -4.71
C GLY A 76 -0.39 24.96 -5.39
N ILE A 77 -0.69 23.86 -4.70
CA ILE A 77 -0.62 22.50 -5.25
C ILE A 77 -1.58 22.36 -6.44
N LYS A 78 -2.84 22.78 -6.29
CA LYS A 78 -3.84 22.74 -7.36
C LYS A 78 -3.40 23.52 -8.58
N ARG A 79 -2.89 24.74 -8.39
CA ARG A 79 -2.39 25.59 -9.49
C ARG A 79 -1.24 24.91 -10.22
N ARG A 80 -0.21 24.45 -9.51
CA ARG A 80 0.94 23.73 -10.10
C ARG A 80 0.50 22.47 -10.85
N GLY A 81 -0.46 21.73 -10.32
CA GLY A 81 -1.02 20.55 -10.98
C GLY A 81 -1.69 20.90 -12.31
N ARG A 82 -2.54 21.94 -12.34
CA ARG A 82 -3.19 22.41 -13.58
C ARG A 82 -2.22 22.93 -14.62
N GLU A 83 -1.19 23.66 -14.19
CA GLU A 83 -0.14 24.16 -15.08
C GLU A 83 0.60 22.99 -15.77
N ARG A 84 0.91 21.92 -15.04
CA ARG A 84 1.53 20.71 -15.60
C ARG A 84 0.61 19.99 -16.60
N LEU A 85 -0.65 19.79 -16.23
CA LEU A 85 -1.66 19.18 -17.11
C LEU A 85 -1.83 19.96 -18.42
N ALA A 86 -1.91 21.29 -18.34
CA ALA A 86 -2.06 22.15 -19.53
C ALA A 86 -0.80 22.15 -20.41
N ALA A 87 0.39 21.92 -19.84
CA ALA A 87 1.63 21.77 -20.58
C ALA A 87 1.77 20.39 -21.25
N GLU A 88 1.04 19.37 -20.77
CA GLU A 88 1.02 18.01 -21.33
C GLU A 88 -0.03 17.83 -22.44
N GLU A 89 -1.09 18.65 -22.49
CA GLU A 89 -2.05 18.65 -23.60
C GLU A 89 -1.45 19.40 -24.82
N PRO A 90 -1.28 18.76 -26.00
CA PRO A 90 -0.87 19.47 -27.20
C PRO A 90 -1.96 20.48 -27.61
N PRO A 91 -1.59 21.62 -28.22
CA PRO A 91 -2.56 22.64 -28.61
C PRO A 91 -3.61 22.03 -29.54
N LYS A 92 -4.89 22.16 -29.17
CA LYS A 92 -6.01 21.85 -30.07
C LYS A 92 -5.97 22.85 -31.22
N HIS A 93 -5.49 22.40 -32.37
CA HIS A 93 -5.60 23.11 -33.65
C HIS A 93 -7.01 22.96 -34.22
#